data_AF-A0A4U9HX19-F1
#
_entry.id   AF-A0A4U9HX19-F1
#
_cell.length_a   1.000
_cell.length_b   1.000
_cell.length_c   1.000
_cell.angle_alpha   90.00
_cell.angle_beta   90.00
_cell.angle_gamma   90.00
#
_symmetry.space_group_name_H-M   'P 1'
#
loop_
_entity.id
_entity.type
_entity.pdbx_description
1 polymer ?
#
loop_
_entity_poly.entity_id
_entity_poly.type
_entity_poly.pdbx_seq_one_letter_code
_entity_poly.pdbx_strand_id
1 'polypeptide(L)' 'MFRKEYAEVFEGTPEWKTIEVARSDTYSWQDDSTYIRLSPFFDEMLANLSRWKIFTALACWPSLAIR' A
#
# COMPACT_ATOMS: atom_id res chain seq x y z
N MET A 1 -20.97 32.94 -4.41
CA MET A 1 -19.49 32.90 -4.49
C MET A 1 -18.93 31.49 -4.71
N PHE A 2 -19.55 30.42 -4.21
CA PHE A 2 -18.98 29.06 -4.33
C PHE A 2 -19.34 28.26 -5.60
N ARG A 3 -20.42 28.60 -6.31
CA ARG A 3 -20.83 27.85 -7.53
C ARG A 3 -19.82 27.95 -8.67
N LYS A 4 -19.12 29.08 -8.79
CA LYS A 4 -18.14 29.30 -9.86
C LYS A 4 -16.89 28.44 -9.62
N GLU A 5 -16.30 28.54 -8.45
CA GLU A 5 -15.06 27.82 -8.12
C GLU A 5 -15.22 26.29 -8.16
N TYR A 6 -16.37 25.75 -7.72
CA TYR A 6 -16.64 24.31 -7.80
C TYR A 6 -17.01 23.81 -9.20
N ALA A 7 -17.39 24.70 -10.13
CA ALA A 7 -17.68 24.31 -11.50
C ALA A 7 -16.40 23.86 -12.23
N GLU A 8 -15.25 24.40 -11.86
CA GLU A 8 -13.99 24.20 -12.57
C GLU A 8 -13.17 23.00 -12.03
N VAL A 9 -13.55 22.43 -10.89
CA VAL A 9 -12.84 21.30 -10.25
C VAL A 9 -12.81 20.03 -11.13
N PHE A 10 -13.83 19.85 -11.97
CA PHE A 10 -13.93 18.67 -12.85
C PHE A 10 -13.25 18.86 -14.21
N GLU A 11 -13.00 20.10 -14.61
CA GLU A 11 -12.34 20.43 -15.88
C GLU A 11 -10.84 20.13 -15.76
N GLY A 12 -10.18 20.60 -14.71
CA GLY A 12 -8.72 20.49 -14.58
C GLY A 12 -7.95 21.38 -15.57
N THR A 13 -6.63 21.44 -15.43
CA THR A 13 -5.77 22.28 -16.26
C THR A 13 -5.42 21.60 -17.60
N PRO A 14 -5.05 22.35 -18.65
CA PRO A 14 -4.67 21.75 -19.93
C PRO A 14 -3.47 20.80 -19.84
N GLU A 15 -2.52 21.07 -18.93
CA GLU A 15 -1.38 20.18 -18.68
C GLU A 15 -1.85 18.82 -18.15
N TRP A 16 -2.85 18.82 -17.25
CA TRP A 16 -3.44 17.59 -16.72
C TRP A 16 -4.19 16.79 -17.79
N LYS A 17 -4.94 17.47 -18.65
CA LYS A 17 -5.70 16.84 -19.76
C LYS A 17 -4.79 16.21 -20.83
N THR A 18 -3.53 16.67 -20.94
CA THR A 18 -2.57 16.22 -21.97
C THR A 18 -1.86 14.92 -21.57
N ILE A 19 -1.92 14.52 -20.30
CA ILE A 19 -1.26 13.29 -19.83
C ILE A 19 -1.95 12.08 -20.47
N GLU A 20 -1.18 11.31 -21.25
CA GLU A 20 -1.66 10.07 -21.85
C GLU A 20 -1.79 8.98 -20.78
N VAL A 21 -2.99 8.43 -20.64
CA VAL A 21 -3.28 7.34 -19.71
C VAL A 21 -4.01 6.21 -20.43
N ALA A 22 -3.57 4.98 -20.19
CA ALA A 22 -4.27 3.79 -20.66
C ALA A 22 -5.44 3.46 -19.72
N ARG A 23 -6.65 3.29 -20.27
CA ARG A 23 -7.79 2.80 -19.48
C ARG A 23 -7.58 1.32 -19.17
N SER A 24 -7.46 1.00 -17.89
CA SER A 24 -7.29 -0.37 -17.39
C SER A 24 -7.82 -0.46 -15.96
N ASP A 25 -8.23 -1.67 -15.56
CA ASP A 25 -8.69 -1.92 -14.18
C ASP A 25 -7.53 -2.01 -13.19
N THR A 26 -6.34 -2.39 -13.68
CA THR A 26 -5.12 -2.56 -12.89
C THR A 26 -3.98 -1.74 -13.47
N TYR A 27 -3.16 -1.16 -12.60
CA TYR A 27 -1.97 -0.42 -13.02
C TYR A 27 -0.91 -1.33 -13.65
N SER A 28 -0.37 -0.92 -14.81
CA SER A 28 0.72 -1.64 -15.50
C SER A 28 2.06 -1.25 -14.89
N TRP A 29 2.58 -2.07 -14.00
CA TRP A 29 3.87 -1.86 -13.34
C TRP A 29 5.01 -1.85 -14.37
N GLN A 30 5.92 -0.87 -14.24
CA GLN A 30 7.09 -0.71 -15.09
C GLN A 30 8.35 -1.02 -14.27
N ASP A 31 9.15 -1.99 -14.70
CA ASP A 31 10.33 -2.46 -13.95
C ASP A 31 11.46 -1.42 -13.90
N ASP A 32 11.54 -0.55 -14.90
CA ASP A 32 12.51 0.55 -14.99
C ASP A 32 12.07 1.83 -14.24
N SER A 33 10.88 1.81 -13.62
CA SER A 33 10.37 2.96 -12.89
C SER A 33 11.16 3.23 -11.61
N THR A 34 11.61 4.47 -11.49
CA THR A 34 12.25 5.01 -10.28
C THR A 34 11.24 5.68 -9.34
N TYR A 35 10.02 5.95 -9.81
CA TYR A 35 9.00 6.70 -9.08
C TYR A 35 7.87 5.83 -8.55
N ILE A 36 7.41 4.83 -9.32
CA ILE A 36 6.27 3.98 -8.97
C ILE A 36 6.72 2.52 -8.98
N ARG A 37 6.61 1.84 -7.85
CA ARG A 37 6.94 0.40 -7.75
C ARG A 37 5.86 -0.38 -7.02
N LEU A 38 5.69 -1.64 -7.43
CA LEU A 38 4.82 -2.58 -6.75
C LEU A 38 5.44 -2.89 -5.38
N SER A 39 4.73 -2.54 -4.32
CA SER A 39 5.21 -2.83 -2.96
C SER A 39 4.95 -4.30 -2.62
N PRO A 40 5.92 -5.01 -2.01
CA PRO A 40 5.79 -6.43 -1.67
C PRO A 40 4.89 -6.70 -0.46
N PHE A 41 4.16 -5.69 0.05
CA PHE A 41 3.33 -5.81 1.26
C PHE A 41 2.32 -6.97 1.21
N PHE A 42 1.86 -7.33 0.01
CA PHE A 42 0.83 -8.33 -0.18
C PHE A 42 1.33 -9.68 -0.71
N ASP A 43 2.62 -9.80 -1.04
CA ASP A 43 3.17 -11.02 -1.63
C ASP A 43 3.06 -12.22 -0.68
N GLU A 44 3.19 -11.96 0.62
CA GLU A 44 3.07 -12.96 1.69
C GLU A 44 1.72 -12.91 2.42
N MET A 45 0.77 -12.09 1.96
CA MET A 45 -0.60 -12.09 2.46
C MET A 45 -1.36 -13.32 1.94
N LEU A 46 -1.02 -14.47 2.48
CA LEU A 46 -1.83 -15.67 2.30
C LEU A 46 -3.19 -15.42 2.97
N ALA A 47 -4.28 -15.66 2.24
CA ALA A 47 -5.65 -15.67 2.76
C ALA A 47 -5.92 -16.80 3.77
N ASN A 48 -4.86 -17.31 4.42
CA ASN A 48 -4.94 -18.35 5.41
C ASN A 48 -5.19 -17.73 6.78
N LEU A 49 -6.46 -17.65 7.16
CA LEU A 49 -6.90 -17.46 8.55
C LEU A 49 -6.58 -18.71 9.39
N SER A 50 -5.37 -19.28 9.29
CA SER A 50 -4.97 -20.41 10.12
C SER A 50 -4.67 -19.91 11.53
N ARG A 51 -5.75 -19.87 12.32
CA ARG A 51 -5.87 -20.29 13.71
C ARG A 51 -4.67 -19.93 14.59
N TRP A 52 -4.88 -18.89 15.41
CA TRP A 52 -4.22 -18.61 16.68
C TRP A 52 -3.20 -19.68 17.09
N LYS A 53 -1.92 -19.45 16.80
CA LYS A 53 -0.84 -20.14 17.48
C LYS A 53 -0.81 -19.59 18.90
N ILE A 54 -1.55 -20.23 19.80
CA ILE A 54 -1.48 -20.00 21.24
C ILE A 54 0.00 -20.15 21.62
N PHE A 55 0.60 -19.09 22.16
CA PHE A 55 1.97 -19.08 22.67
C PHE A 55 2.15 -20.24 23.65
N THR A 56 2.77 -21.33 23.19
CA THR A 56 3.34 -22.37 24.06
C THR A 56 4.81 -22.48 23.72
N ALA A 57 5.58 -21.56 24.30
CA ALA A 57 7.00 -21.77 24.54
C ALA A 57 7.35 -20.98 25.81
N LEU A 58 7.04 -21.59 26.95
CA LEU A 58 7.77 -21.33 28.19
C LEU A 58 9.23 -21.73 27.92
N ALA A 59 10.04 -20.79 27.49
CA ALA A 59 11.50 -20.94 27.43
C ALA A 59 12.11 -19.95 28.41
N CYS A 60 12.19 -20.41 29.66
CA CYS A 60 13.21 -20.12 30.67
C CYS A 60 14.03 -18.84 30.44
N TRP A 61 13.60 -17.73 31.05
CA TRP A 61 14.46 -16.58 31.29
C TRP A 61 15.53 -16.99 32.32
N PRO A 62 16.84 -16.85 32.07
CA PRO A 62 17.81 -17.21 33.09
C PRO A 62 17.72 -16.20 34.23
N SER A 63 17.35 -16.71 35.39
CA SER A 63 17.34 -16.01 36.68
C SER A 63 18.66 -15.30 36.92
N LEU A 64 18.54 -14.11 37.50
CA LEU A 64 19.56 -13.37 38.21
C LEU A 64 20.66 -14.28 38.79
N ALA A 65 21.87 -14.08 38.30
CA ALA A 65 23.08 -14.36 39.06
C ALA A 65 23.15 -13.39 40.26
N ILE A 66 22.61 -13.80 41.40
CA ILE A 66 23.01 -13.29 42.71
C ILE A 66 23.24 -14.50 43.62
N ARG A 67 24.47 -14.99 43.64
CA ARG A 67 25.17 -15.34 44.87
C ARG A 67 26.68 -15.24 44.65
#